data_AF-K3WBE4-F1
#
_entry.id   AF-K3WBE4-F1
#
_cell.length_a   1.000
_cell.length_b   1.000
_cell.length_c   1.000
_cell.angle_alpha   90.00
_cell.angle_beta   90.00
_cell.angle_gamma   90.00
#
_symmetry.space_group_name_H-M   'P 1'
#
loop_
_entity.id
_entity.type
_entity.pdbx_description
1 polymer ?
#
loop_
_entity_poly.entity_id
_entity_poly.type
_entity_poly.pdbx_seq_one_letter_code
_entity_poly.pdbx_strand_id
1 'polypeptide(L)'
;MTKFFEMNKFSSVLSHPQIYKKVLERDAYVVIFAELMKDVKFCLEVGMPSNMTVTGNPGTGKSFFYLYCIFQLIYQCDSKYVEALPTFTLVINFREMFYQFDASTKEFSSLTSDESRMLSMRSNVLRLIDAESTKLTGWQGVSILFAPPGAPGINNYEKVNSFTYIMTMWTLKELQEYNSLLDGVLKLPEDVLIRRYDKFGGIPRYIFVTQEAEEDRKLDAEIGTFKALDIIEYAKSGQLVRDGKCNHRVLQMVPTKSNFRTNFYLDFLSKYIVEKIIAKVDEDCLQRMSKFAIVHAADDSGATSVVRGKIYEMLCHRWFKLPKQQELRFRALRSGSCNDLCVAIPEGMQIVRFSTLETIHQALPERMTYYQPTSRSFGALDAFILDGIELRCYDLQMTMNVNHGIKAAPLKRFLQWLDSIGIPSDQFYFGFVVPSNLAPIYPKQTIRTTTGEVHQRPGDLANVLQFVAALDAFVHNN
;
A
#
# COMPACT_ATOMS: atom_id res chain seq x y z
N MET A 1 -2.07 -22.23 4.24
CA MET A 1 -3.50 -22.59 4.17
C MET A 1 -4.29 -21.33 4.45
N THR A 2 -5.12 -20.87 3.52
CA THR A 2 -5.91 -19.63 3.64
C THR A 2 -6.96 -19.80 4.74
N LYS A 3 -6.99 -18.90 5.72
CA LYS A 3 -7.98 -18.91 6.79
C LYS A 3 -9.14 -17.99 6.44
N PHE A 4 -10.36 -18.50 6.53
CA PHE A 4 -11.59 -17.72 6.32
C PHE A 4 -12.70 -18.21 7.25
N PHE A 5 -13.71 -17.36 7.44
CA PHE A 5 -14.88 -17.66 8.27
C PHE A 5 -16.14 -17.63 7.42
N GLU A 6 -17.03 -18.60 7.61
CA GLU A 6 -18.33 -18.61 6.95
C GLU A 6 -19.37 -17.84 7.77
N MET A 7 -20.08 -16.94 7.09
CA MET A 7 -21.08 -16.05 7.68
C MET A 7 -22.42 -16.73 7.99
N ASN A 8 -22.64 -17.94 7.45
CA ASN A 8 -23.83 -18.78 7.74
C ASN A 8 -23.98 -19.15 9.22
N LYS A 9 -22.94 -18.93 10.04
CA LYS A 9 -22.97 -19.12 11.49
C LYS A 9 -23.51 -17.91 12.27
N PHE A 10 -23.72 -16.76 11.64
CA PHE A 10 -24.28 -15.58 12.28
C PHE A 10 -25.82 -15.57 12.21
N SER A 11 -26.46 -15.12 13.29
CA SER A 11 -27.90 -14.85 13.31
C SER A 11 -28.28 -13.82 12.23
N SER A 12 -29.57 -13.81 11.84
CA SER A 12 -30.16 -12.88 10.86
C SER A 12 -29.95 -11.38 11.18
N VAL A 13 -29.50 -11.07 12.40
CA VAL A 13 -29.20 -9.73 12.93
C VAL A 13 -28.03 -9.04 12.22
N LEU A 14 -27.03 -9.79 11.74
CA LEU A 14 -25.85 -9.24 11.05
C LEU A 14 -26.02 -9.25 9.53
N SER A 15 -27.24 -9.05 9.05
CA SER A 15 -27.60 -8.96 7.63
C SER A 15 -27.06 -7.68 6.96
N HIS A 16 -25.74 -7.51 6.98
CA HIS A 16 -25.03 -6.96 5.83
C HIS A 16 -25.51 -7.73 4.60
N PRO A 17 -25.64 -7.07 3.42
CA PRO A 17 -26.23 -7.71 2.26
C PRO A 17 -25.57 -9.09 2.05
N GLN A 18 -26.40 -10.14 1.97
CA GLN A 18 -26.04 -11.58 1.95
C GLN A 18 -25.09 -12.00 0.81
N ILE A 19 -24.51 -11.03 0.11
CA ILE A 19 -23.60 -11.14 -1.01
C ILE A 19 -22.28 -11.81 -0.57
N TYR A 20 -21.84 -11.59 0.67
CA TYR A 20 -20.54 -12.08 1.14
C TYR A 20 -20.69 -13.16 2.21
N LYS A 21 -20.55 -14.42 1.77
CA LYS A 21 -20.69 -15.60 2.65
C LYS A 21 -19.43 -15.93 3.44
N LYS A 22 -18.28 -15.33 3.08
CA LYS A 22 -16.98 -15.65 3.65
C LYS A 22 -16.20 -14.38 4.00
N VAL A 23 -15.55 -14.37 5.16
CA VAL A 23 -14.62 -13.33 5.61
C VAL A 23 -13.20 -13.91 5.62
N LEU A 24 -12.32 -13.39 4.78
CA LEU A 24 -10.90 -13.77 4.78
C LEU A 24 -10.19 -13.23 6.03
N GLU A 25 -9.43 -14.07 6.74
CA GLU A 25 -8.51 -13.62 7.79
C GLU A 25 -7.24 -13.06 7.15
N ARG A 26 -7.01 -11.77 7.35
CA ARG A 26 -5.81 -11.07 6.85
C ARG A 26 -4.75 -10.99 7.93
N ASP A 27 -3.48 -10.94 7.54
CA ASP A 27 -2.38 -10.70 8.49
C ASP A 27 -2.58 -9.38 9.25
N ALA A 28 -3.05 -8.34 8.55
CA ALA A 28 -3.40 -7.06 9.18
C ALA A 28 -4.54 -7.19 10.20
N TYR A 29 -5.51 -8.08 9.97
CA TYR A 29 -6.61 -8.31 10.93
C TYR A 29 -6.10 -8.92 12.21
N VAL A 30 -5.24 -9.95 12.11
CA VAL A 30 -4.66 -10.63 13.26
C VAL A 30 -3.88 -9.64 14.14
N VAL A 31 -3.05 -8.79 13.52
CA VAL A 31 -2.24 -7.82 14.26
C VAL A 31 -3.10 -6.72 14.87
N ILE A 32 -3.98 -6.08 14.08
CA ILE A 32 -4.84 -4.99 14.60
C ILE A 32 -5.76 -5.52 15.70
N PHE A 33 -6.32 -6.72 15.55
CA PHE A 33 -7.16 -7.33 16.58
C PHE A 33 -6.39 -7.58 17.88
N ALA A 34 -5.17 -8.14 17.79
CA ALA A 34 -4.34 -8.37 18.96
C ALA A 34 -4.00 -7.06 19.70
N GLU A 35 -3.67 -6.00 18.96
CA GLU A 35 -3.38 -4.69 19.56
C GLU A 35 -4.63 -4.04 20.16
N LEU A 36 -5.78 -4.12 19.47
CA LEU A 36 -7.07 -3.67 20.02
C LEU A 36 -7.39 -4.38 21.33
N MET A 37 -7.26 -5.71 21.38
CA MET A 37 -7.61 -6.47 22.59
C MET A 37 -6.68 -6.15 23.76
N LYS A 38 -5.39 -5.84 23.52
CA LYS A 38 -4.49 -5.34 24.57
C LYS A 38 -4.97 -4.01 25.15
N ASP A 39 -5.32 -3.06 24.28
CA ASP A 39 -5.79 -1.74 24.71
C ASP A 39 -7.19 -1.84 25.36
N VAL A 40 -8.07 -2.72 24.87
CA VAL A 40 -9.38 -3.03 25.48
C VAL A 40 -9.20 -3.61 26.87
N LYS A 41 -8.32 -4.60 27.03
CA LYS A 41 -8.00 -5.21 28.32
C LYS A 41 -7.63 -4.14 29.35
N PHE A 42 -6.65 -3.30 29.00
CA PHE A 42 -6.18 -2.22 29.87
C PHE A 42 -7.33 -1.28 30.27
N CYS A 43 -8.16 -0.86 29.32
CA CYS A 43 -9.26 0.06 29.61
C CYS A 43 -10.33 -0.57 30.49
N LEU A 44 -10.66 -1.85 30.27
CA LEU A 44 -11.64 -2.59 31.08
C LEU A 44 -11.13 -2.84 32.51
N GLU A 45 -9.86 -3.18 32.68
CA GLU A 45 -9.24 -3.41 34.01
C GLU A 45 -9.23 -2.14 34.87
N VAL A 46 -8.96 -0.98 34.25
CA VAL A 46 -8.92 0.32 34.94
C VAL A 46 -10.32 0.97 35.03
N GLY A 47 -11.31 0.44 34.30
CA GLY A 47 -12.65 1.04 34.22
C GLY A 47 -12.66 2.40 33.52
N MET A 48 -11.73 2.63 32.59
CA MET A 48 -11.57 3.90 31.88
C MET A 48 -12.38 3.91 30.57
N PRO A 49 -13.30 4.88 30.38
CA PRO A 49 -13.99 5.06 29.10
C PRO A 49 -12.98 5.30 27.97
N SER A 50 -13.16 4.62 26.84
CA SER A 50 -12.22 4.68 25.73
C SER A 50 -12.95 4.57 24.39
N ASN A 51 -12.59 5.45 23.46
CA ASN A 51 -13.15 5.50 22.11
C ASN A 51 -12.06 5.17 21.11
N MET A 52 -11.96 3.90 20.74
CA MET A 52 -10.99 3.42 19.76
C MET A 52 -11.55 3.52 18.35
N THR A 53 -10.68 3.73 17.36
CA THR A 53 -11.03 3.87 15.96
C THR A 53 -10.15 2.96 15.10
N VAL A 54 -10.77 2.11 14.28
CA VAL A 54 -10.11 1.43 13.17
C VAL A 54 -10.52 2.15 11.89
N THR A 55 -9.56 2.87 11.31
CA THR A 55 -9.77 3.63 10.08
C THR A 55 -8.86 3.14 8.96
N GLY A 56 -8.85 3.82 7.82
CA GLY A 56 -8.15 3.40 6.61
C GLY A 56 -8.91 3.84 5.37
N ASN A 57 -8.26 3.76 4.21
CA ASN A 57 -8.85 4.17 2.93
C ASN A 57 -10.30 3.66 2.75
N PRO A 58 -11.25 4.50 2.29
CA PRO A 58 -12.57 4.03 1.89
C PRO A 58 -12.49 2.78 1.01
N GLY A 59 -13.33 1.78 1.29
CA GLY A 59 -13.36 0.53 0.52
C GLY A 59 -12.31 -0.55 0.85
N THR A 60 -11.42 -0.34 1.83
CA THR A 60 -10.44 -1.37 2.26
C THR A 60 -11.03 -2.55 3.04
N GLY A 61 -12.31 -2.52 3.41
CA GLY A 61 -12.98 -3.64 4.10
C GLY A 61 -13.12 -3.49 5.63
N LYS A 62 -13.22 -2.27 6.16
CA LYS A 62 -13.39 -2.05 7.62
C LYS A 62 -14.63 -2.75 8.17
N SER A 63 -15.73 -2.77 7.42
CA SER A 63 -16.94 -3.51 7.79
C SER A 63 -16.71 -5.03 7.82
N PHE A 64 -15.83 -5.58 6.97
CA PHE A 64 -15.42 -6.99 7.09
C PHE A 64 -14.58 -7.22 8.35
N PHE A 65 -13.73 -6.27 8.72
CA PHE A 65 -12.96 -6.36 9.95
C PHE A 65 -13.83 -6.22 11.21
N TYR A 66 -14.88 -5.39 11.17
CA TYR A 66 -15.93 -5.35 12.21
C TYR A 66 -16.56 -6.74 12.42
N LEU A 67 -16.96 -7.41 11.34
CA LEU A 67 -17.50 -8.78 11.41
C LEU A 67 -16.47 -9.79 11.92
N TYR A 68 -15.21 -9.66 11.49
CA TYR A 68 -14.10 -10.46 12.01
C TYR A 68 -13.93 -10.31 13.52
N CYS A 69 -13.95 -9.08 14.04
CA CYS A 69 -13.87 -8.81 15.48
C CYS A 69 -15.02 -9.47 16.24
N ILE A 70 -16.26 -9.37 15.73
CA ILE A 70 -17.39 -10.06 16.34
C ILE A 70 -17.14 -11.57 16.37
N PHE A 71 -16.75 -12.16 15.24
CA PHE A 71 -16.48 -13.61 15.15
C PHE A 71 -15.44 -14.06 16.17
N GLN A 72 -14.34 -13.32 16.28
CA GLN A 72 -13.26 -13.61 17.23
C GLN A 72 -13.74 -13.56 18.68
N LEU A 73 -14.56 -12.56 19.03
CA LEU A 73 -15.08 -12.38 20.39
C LEU A 73 -16.11 -13.44 20.81
N ILE A 74 -16.88 -14.01 19.88
CA ILE A 74 -17.99 -14.92 20.21
C ILE A 74 -17.69 -16.41 19.93
N TYR A 75 -16.87 -16.71 18.92
CA TYR A 75 -16.65 -18.10 18.46
C TYR A 75 -15.21 -18.60 18.62
N GLN A 76 -14.25 -17.71 18.86
CA GLN A 76 -12.84 -18.10 19.06
C GLN A 76 -12.39 -17.79 20.49
N CYS A 77 -13.10 -18.36 21.46
CA CYS A 77 -12.73 -18.28 22.87
C CYS A 77 -11.34 -18.85 23.18
N ASP A 78 -10.69 -19.59 22.28
CA ASP A 78 -9.29 -20.06 22.43
C ASP A 78 -8.25 -19.03 21.96
N SER A 79 -8.69 -17.85 21.50
CA SER A 79 -7.78 -16.74 21.27
C SER A 79 -7.29 -16.25 22.63
N LYS A 80 -6.02 -16.51 22.95
CA LYS A 80 -5.32 -16.02 24.16
C LYS A 80 -5.55 -14.53 24.48
N TYR A 81 -5.98 -13.74 23.48
CA TYR A 81 -6.32 -12.33 23.65
C TYR A 81 -7.71 -12.11 24.26
N VAL A 82 -8.70 -12.93 23.91
CA VAL A 82 -10.07 -12.85 24.42
C VAL A 82 -10.16 -13.48 25.82
N GLU A 83 -9.52 -14.62 26.05
CA GLU A 83 -9.44 -15.27 27.37
C GLU A 83 -8.82 -14.35 28.44
N ALA A 84 -7.92 -13.48 28.01
CA ALA A 84 -7.22 -12.56 28.90
C ALA A 84 -8.03 -11.30 29.27
N LEU A 85 -9.22 -11.11 28.68
CA LEU A 85 -10.09 -9.96 28.97
C LEU A 85 -10.84 -10.16 30.29
N PRO A 86 -11.02 -9.09 31.10
CA PRO A 86 -11.97 -9.08 32.20
C PRO A 86 -13.39 -9.37 31.71
N THR A 87 -14.30 -9.80 32.58
CA THR A 87 -15.71 -10.00 32.21
C THR A 87 -16.33 -8.71 31.63
N PHE A 88 -16.91 -8.82 30.43
CA PHE A 88 -17.54 -7.70 29.74
C PHE A 88 -18.89 -8.10 29.12
N THR A 89 -19.75 -7.11 28.90
CA THR A 89 -20.93 -7.23 28.04
C THR A 89 -20.57 -6.78 26.63
N LEU A 90 -20.80 -7.64 25.63
CA LEU A 90 -20.60 -7.31 24.22
C LEU A 90 -21.86 -6.67 23.63
N VAL A 91 -21.69 -5.47 23.09
CA VAL A 91 -22.74 -4.74 22.36
C VAL A 91 -22.27 -4.48 20.93
N ILE A 92 -23.14 -4.70 19.96
CA ILE A 92 -22.92 -4.29 18.57
C ILE A 92 -23.87 -3.16 18.22
N ASN A 93 -23.36 -2.19 17.44
CA ASN A 93 -24.09 -1.00 17.05
C ASN A 93 -24.01 -0.83 15.54
N PHE A 94 -25.18 -0.91 14.90
CA PHE A 94 -25.35 -0.76 13.45
C PHE A 94 -26.50 0.21 13.20
N ARG A 95 -26.22 1.28 12.43
CA ARG A 95 -27.18 2.40 12.26
C ARG A 95 -27.64 2.94 13.62
N GLU A 96 -28.95 2.99 13.83
CA GLU A 96 -29.59 3.42 15.10
C GLU A 96 -29.82 2.25 16.08
N MET A 97 -29.51 1.02 15.67
CA MET A 97 -29.84 -0.19 16.42
C MET A 97 -28.67 -0.66 17.29
N PHE A 98 -29.01 -1.22 18.45
CA PHE A 98 -28.08 -1.85 19.37
C PHE A 98 -28.51 -3.29 19.62
N TYR A 99 -27.55 -4.20 19.66
CA TYR A 99 -27.79 -5.59 20.03
C TYR A 99 -26.78 -6.02 21.08
N GLN A 100 -27.25 -6.80 22.05
CA GLN A 100 -26.40 -7.42 23.05
C GLN A 100 -26.19 -8.90 22.68
N PHE A 101 -24.96 -9.38 22.84
CA PHE A 101 -24.67 -10.80 22.74
C PHE A 101 -24.98 -11.52 24.06
N ASP A 102 -25.71 -12.63 23.98
CA ASP A 102 -25.92 -13.54 25.09
C ASP A 102 -25.03 -14.78 24.90
N ALA A 103 -24.04 -14.95 25.78
CA ALA A 103 -23.09 -16.06 25.72
C ALA A 103 -23.73 -17.42 26.00
N SER A 104 -24.87 -17.46 26.71
CA SER A 104 -25.56 -18.71 27.06
C SER A 104 -26.31 -19.31 25.87
N THR A 105 -26.97 -18.46 25.08
CA THR A 105 -27.71 -18.85 23.88
C THR A 105 -26.87 -18.74 22.60
N LYS A 106 -25.75 -18.01 22.65
CA LYS A 106 -24.90 -17.63 21.50
C LYS A 106 -25.66 -16.83 20.44
N GLU A 107 -26.60 -16.00 20.88
CA GLU A 107 -27.43 -15.17 20.00
C GLU A 107 -27.33 -13.68 20.34
N PHE A 108 -27.76 -12.85 19.40
CA PHE A 108 -27.90 -11.40 19.59
C PHE A 108 -29.37 -11.04 19.81
N SER A 109 -29.64 -10.29 20.86
CA SER A 109 -30.96 -9.71 21.12
C SER A 109 -30.95 -8.20 20.87
N SER A 110 -32.01 -7.69 20.23
CA SER A 110 -32.17 -6.25 20.03
C SER A 110 -32.43 -5.56 21.36
N LEU A 111 -31.76 -4.43 21.60
CA LEU A 111 -31.95 -3.62 22.79
C LEU A 111 -32.95 -2.51 22.53
N THR A 112 -33.80 -2.25 23.52
CA THR A 112 -34.63 -1.05 23.59
C THR A 112 -33.79 0.20 23.91
N SER A 113 -34.40 1.38 23.77
CA SER A 113 -33.75 2.64 24.14
C SER A 113 -33.37 2.72 25.61
N ASP A 114 -34.19 2.16 26.51
CA ASP A 114 -33.87 2.15 27.94
C ASP A 114 -32.76 1.15 28.30
N GLU A 115 -32.77 -0.04 27.71
CA GLU A 115 -31.72 -1.03 27.92
C GLU A 115 -30.37 -0.54 27.41
N SER A 116 -30.33 0.04 26.21
CA SER A 116 -29.10 0.63 25.65
C SER A 116 -28.58 1.78 26.51
N ARG A 117 -29.46 2.64 27.05
CA ARG A 117 -29.08 3.71 28.00
C ARG A 117 -28.53 3.14 29.31
N MET A 118 -29.12 2.07 29.86
CA MET A 118 -28.60 1.42 31.06
C MET A 118 -27.22 0.82 30.83
N LEU A 119 -27.00 0.16 29.70
CA LEU A 119 -25.70 -0.40 29.34
C LEU A 119 -24.66 0.68 29.07
N SER A 120 -25.03 1.83 28.47
CA SER A 120 -24.08 2.90 28.17
C SER A 120 -23.45 3.53 29.42
N MET A 121 -24.09 3.38 30.59
CA MET A 121 -23.55 3.85 31.87
C MET A 121 -22.58 2.86 32.53
N ARG A 122 -22.42 1.64 31.99
CA ARG A 122 -21.53 0.61 32.55
C ARG A 122 -20.12 0.70 31.96
N SER A 123 -19.11 0.53 32.80
CA SER A 123 -17.70 0.51 32.40
C SER A 123 -17.26 -0.84 31.82
N ASN A 124 -17.94 -1.94 32.19
CA ASN A 124 -17.64 -3.29 31.72
C ASN A 124 -18.37 -3.64 30.40
N VAL A 125 -18.45 -2.68 29.48
CA VAL A 125 -19.05 -2.89 28.16
C VAL A 125 -17.97 -2.76 27.09
N LEU A 126 -17.95 -3.72 26.16
CA LEU A 126 -17.23 -3.60 24.90
C LEU A 126 -18.27 -3.41 23.79
N ARG A 127 -18.25 -2.23 23.16
CA ARG A 127 -19.16 -1.87 22.07
C ARG A 127 -18.41 -1.83 20.75
N LEU A 128 -18.86 -2.59 19.75
CA LEU A 128 -18.37 -2.49 18.37
C LEU A 128 -19.35 -1.68 17.52
N ILE A 129 -18.85 -0.73 16.74
CA ILE A 129 -19.67 0.24 16.01
C ILE A 129 -19.31 0.20 14.52
N ASP A 130 -20.30 -0.11 13.68
CA ASP A 130 -20.16 -0.01 12.22
C ASP A 130 -20.20 1.45 11.74
N ALA A 131 -19.57 1.71 10.58
CA ALA A 131 -19.48 3.02 9.96
C ALA A 131 -20.84 3.69 9.67
N GLU A 132 -21.91 2.92 9.49
CA GLU A 132 -23.25 3.46 9.22
C GLU A 132 -23.96 3.98 10.48
N SER A 133 -23.36 3.80 11.68
CA SER A 133 -23.97 4.29 12.91
C SER A 133 -23.89 5.81 13.06
N THR A 134 -24.98 6.41 13.53
CA THR A 134 -25.08 7.83 13.91
C THR A 134 -24.89 8.03 15.43
N LYS A 135 -24.87 6.95 16.22
CA LYS A 135 -24.87 6.97 17.70
C LYS A 135 -23.49 6.67 18.28
N LEU A 136 -22.53 7.54 17.97
CA LEU A 136 -21.12 7.27 18.29
C LEU A 136 -20.74 7.52 19.75
N THR A 137 -21.36 8.47 20.45
CA THR A 137 -20.89 8.95 21.77
C THR A 137 -21.79 8.53 22.94
N GLY A 138 -21.32 8.73 24.19
CA GLY A 138 -22.15 8.61 25.40
C GLY A 138 -22.06 7.27 26.15
N TRP A 139 -20.99 6.50 25.93
CA TRP A 139 -20.75 5.21 26.58
C TRP A 139 -19.56 5.31 27.54
N GLN A 140 -19.70 4.73 28.73
CA GLN A 140 -18.67 4.69 29.78
C GLN A 140 -17.73 3.47 29.66
N GLY A 141 -18.08 2.50 28.83
CA GLY A 141 -17.23 1.36 28.50
C GLY A 141 -16.25 1.66 27.38
N VAL A 142 -15.72 0.59 26.79
CA VAL A 142 -14.83 0.67 25.62
C VAL A 142 -15.67 0.60 24.34
N SER A 143 -15.52 1.59 23.47
CA SER A 143 -16.13 1.61 22.15
C SER A 143 -15.06 1.46 21.06
N ILE A 144 -15.33 0.68 20.02
CA ILE A 144 -14.47 0.53 18.84
C ILE A 144 -15.27 0.87 17.59
N LEU A 145 -14.88 1.94 16.90
CA LEU A 145 -15.50 2.42 15.67
C LEU A 145 -14.73 1.94 14.44
N PHE A 146 -15.43 1.33 13.49
CA PHE A 146 -14.86 0.85 12.22
C PHE A 146 -15.30 1.74 11.06
N ALA A 147 -14.64 2.88 10.86
CA ALA A 147 -15.13 3.91 9.94
C ALA A 147 -14.03 4.49 9.04
N PRO A 148 -14.36 4.90 7.80
CA PRO A 148 -13.43 5.66 6.97
C PRO A 148 -13.14 7.04 7.61
N PRO A 149 -12.02 7.68 7.27
CA PRO A 149 -11.76 9.02 7.75
C PRO A 149 -12.87 9.99 7.35
N GLY A 150 -13.22 10.91 8.25
CA GLY A 150 -14.25 11.92 7.98
C GLY A 150 -15.68 11.42 8.06
N ALA A 151 -15.92 10.20 8.58
CA ALA A 151 -17.26 9.73 8.86
C ALA A 151 -18.03 10.72 9.77
N PRO A 152 -19.34 10.95 9.54
CA PRO A 152 -20.13 11.87 10.35
C PRO A 152 -20.01 11.57 11.85
N GLY A 153 -19.77 12.61 12.67
CA GLY A 153 -19.66 12.47 14.13
C GLY A 153 -18.30 11.98 14.66
N ILE A 154 -17.36 11.56 13.80
CA ILE A 154 -16.05 11.04 14.23
C ILE A 154 -15.26 12.05 15.07
N ASN A 155 -15.32 13.34 14.71
CA ASN A 155 -14.64 14.41 15.45
C ASN A 155 -15.15 14.55 16.89
N ASN A 156 -16.39 14.18 17.18
CA ASN A 156 -16.92 14.16 18.55
C ASN A 156 -16.56 12.86 19.28
N TYR A 157 -16.50 11.76 18.54
CA TYR A 157 -16.09 10.46 19.05
C TYR A 157 -14.62 10.46 19.53
N GLU A 158 -13.71 11.02 18.74
CA GLU A 158 -12.26 11.04 19.00
C GLU A 158 -11.83 12.03 20.11
N LYS A 159 -12.77 12.79 20.71
CA LYS A 159 -12.45 13.72 21.83
C LYS A 159 -12.15 13.00 23.15
N VAL A 160 -12.56 11.75 23.28
CA VAL A 160 -12.26 10.88 24.43
C VAL A 160 -11.03 10.06 24.08
N ASN A 161 -10.19 9.71 25.08
CA ASN A 161 -8.98 8.89 24.93
C ASN A 161 -9.07 7.91 23.75
N SER A 162 -8.41 8.26 22.65
CA SER A 162 -8.61 7.60 21.36
C SER A 162 -7.37 6.87 20.89
N PHE A 163 -7.52 5.55 20.74
CA PHE A 163 -6.55 4.70 20.06
C PHE A 163 -6.97 4.58 18.61
N THR A 164 -6.14 5.05 17.67
CA THR A 164 -6.46 4.96 16.22
C THR A 164 -5.51 4.01 15.51
N TYR A 165 -6.09 3.07 14.77
CA TYR A 165 -5.38 2.09 13.95
C TYR A 165 -5.71 2.31 12.48
N ILE A 166 -4.68 2.25 11.64
CA ILE A 166 -4.80 2.44 10.19
C ILE A 166 -4.77 1.08 9.52
N MET A 167 -5.91 0.63 9.01
CA MET A 167 -6.02 -0.61 8.26
C MET A 167 -5.44 -0.44 6.85
N THR A 168 -4.47 -1.29 6.50
CA THR A 168 -3.78 -1.27 5.21
C THR A 168 -4.66 -1.76 4.06
N MET A 169 -4.25 -1.35 2.85
CA MET A 169 -4.73 -1.95 1.61
C MET A 169 -4.41 -3.45 1.56
N TRP A 170 -5.10 -4.13 0.65
CA TRP A 170 -4.88 -5.54 0.39
C TRP A 170 -3.70 -5.71 -0.56
N THR A 171 -2.83 -6.66 -0.26
CA THR A 171 -1.81 -7.15 -1.17
C THR A 171 -2.46 -7.93 -2.31
N LEU A 172 -1.76 -8.02 -3.45
CA LEU A 172 -2.22 -8.88 -4.56
C LEU A 172 -2.48 -10.32 -4.10
N LYS A 173 -1.61 -10.85 -3.22
CA LYS A 173 -1.78 -12.19 -2.65
C LYS A 173 -3.08 -12.34 -1.86
N GLU A 174 -3.40 -11.41 -0.96
CA GLU A 174 -4.67 -11.42 -0.22
C GLU A 174 -5.87 -11.34 -1.17
N LEU A 175 -5.76 -10.56 -2.24
CA LEU A 175 -6.82 -10.42 -3.25
C LEU A 175 -7.01 -11.70 -4.07
N GLN A 176 -5.92 -12.38 -4.44
CA GLN A 176 -5.96 -13.70 -5.10
C GLN A 176 -6.59 -14.75 -4.20
N GLU A 177 -6.19 -14.78 -2.93
CA GLU A 177 -6.76 -15.67 -1.92
C GLU A 177 -8.25 -15.42 -1.75
N TYR A 178 -8.69 -14.17 -1.64
CA TYR A 178 -10.12 -13.85 -1.57
C TYR A 178 -10.87 -14.18 -2.84
N ASN A 179 -10.31 -13.87 -4.02
CA ASN A 179 -10.88 -14.21 -5.31
C ASN A 179 -11.09 -15.73 -5.46
N SER A 180 -10.21 -16.54 -4.87
CA SER A 180 -10.36 -18.00 -4.85
C SER A 180 -11.59 -18.48 -4.06
N LEU A 181 -12.05 -17.68 -3.09
CA LEU A 181 -13.22 -17.98 -2.25
C LEU A 181 -14.55 -17.52 -2.87
N LEU A 182 -14.50 -16.69 -3.92
CA LEU A 182 -15.66 -16.20 -4.65
C LEU A 182 -16.13 -17.23 -5.68
N ASP A 183 -17.45 -17.24 -5.93
CA ASP A 183 -18.10 -18.15 -6.87
C ASP A 183 -18.84 -17.36 -7.97
N GLY A 184 -19.02 -18.00 -9.12
CA GLY A 184 -19.82 -17.48 -10.23
C GLY A 184 -19.36 -16.12 -10.74
N VAL A 185 -20.29 -15.19 -10.94
CA VAL A 185 -20.08 -13.87 -11.57
C VAL A 185 -19.20 -12.93 -10.73
N LEU A 186 -18.95 -13.26 -9.46
CA LEU A 186 -18.12 -12.46 -8.56
C LEU A 186 -16.63 -12.82 -8.66
N LYS A 187 -16.31 -14.03 -9.15
CA LYS A 187 -14.94 -14.48 -9.32
C LYS A 187 -14.35 -13.87 -10.57
N LEU A 188 -13.22 -13.19 -10.42
CA LEU A 188 -12.51 -12.58 -11.54
C LEU A 188 -11.52 -13.58 -12.16
N PRO A 189 -11.36 -13.57 -13.49
CA PRO A 189 -10.16 -14.13 -14.12
C PRO A 189 -8.89 -13.50 -13.55
N GLU A 190 -7.80 -14.28 -13.49
CA GLU A 190 -6.55 -13.90 -12.83
C GLU A 190 -5.91 -12.65 -13.48
N ASP A 191 -5.91 -12.59 -14.82
CA ASP A 191 -5.42 -11.46 -15.60
C ASP A 191 -6.23 -10.18 -15.33
N VAL A 192 -7.56 -10.31 -15.20
CA VAL A 192 -8.46 -9.19 -14.85
C VAL A 192 -8.17 -8.70 -13.43
N LEU A 193 -7.98 -9.61 -12.47
CA LEU A 193 -7.65 -9.27 -11.09
C LEU A 193 -6.34 -8.47 -11.01
N ILE A 194 -5.29 -8.96 -11.67
CA ILE A 194 -3.97 -8.31 -11.72
C ILE A 194 -4.08 -6.94 -12.39
N ARG A 195 -4.77 -6.84 -13.55
CA ARG A 195 -4.97 -5.57 -14.25
C ARG A 195 -5.66 -4.53 -13.36
N ARG A 196 -6.73 -4.93 -12.66
CA ARG A 196 -7.47 -4.04 -11.77
C ARG A 196 -6.64 -3.64 -10.55
N TYR A 197 -5.85 -4.56 -9.99
CA TYR A 197 -4.90 -4.25 -8.91
C TYR A 197 -3.84 -3.23 -9.35
N ASP A 198 -3.22 -3.43 -10.52
CA ASP A 198 -2.21 -2.51 -11.07
C ASP A 198 -2.80 -1.12 -11.37
N LYS A 199 -4.10 -1.02 -11.64
CA LYS A 199 -4.82 0.23 -11.91
C LYS A 199 -5.30 0.94 -10.64
N PHE A 200 -6.10 0.26 -9.82
CA PHE A 200 -6.81 0.82 -8.67
C PHE A 200 -6.05 0.67 -7.34
N GLY A 201 -4.94 -0.08 -7.33
CA GLY A 201 -4.26 -0.47 -6.10
C GLY A 201 -5.02 -1.54 -5.32
N GLY A 202 -4.63 -1.75 -4.07
CA GLY A 202 -5.14 -2.80 -3.19
C GLY A 202 -6.49 -2.52 -2.52
N ILE A 203 -7.44 -1.89 -3.22
CA ILE A 203 -8.75 -1.54 -2.65
C ILE A 203 -9.82 -2.50 -3.19
N PRO A 204 -10.28 -3.50 -2.42
CA PRO A 204 -11.24 -4.50 -2.90
C PRO A 204 -12.52 -3.89 -3.49
N ARG A 205 -13.00 -2.78 -2.92
CA ARG A 205 -14.18 -2.06 -3.43
C ARG A 205 -14.05 -1.65 -4.89
N TYR A 206 -12.85 -1.35 -5.39
CA TYR A 206 -12.64 -0.96 -6.80
C TYR A 206 -12.27 -2.15 -7.68
N ILE A 207 -11.71 -3.20 -7.08
CA ILE A 207 -11.29 -4.40 -7.82
C ILE A 207 -12.49 -5.29 -8.16
N PHE A 208 -13.35 -5.58 -7.19
CA PHE A 208 -14.47 -6.53 -7.34
C PHE A 208 -15.77 -5.86 -7.80
N VAL A 209 -15.67 -4.78 -8.56
CA VAL A 209 -16.83 -4.07 -9.12
C VAL A 209 -17.45 -4.83 -10.27
N THR A 210 -18.78 -4.78 -10.36
CA THR A 210 -19.54 -5.33 -11.48
C THR A 210 -19.49 -4.41 -12.71
N GLN A 211 -19.42 -3.09 -12.51
CA GLN A 211 -19.38 -2.08 -13.58
C GLN A 211 -18.02 -1.37 -13.65
N GLU A 212 -17.00 -2.05 -14.20
CA GLU A 212 -15.63 -1.50 -14.30
C GLU A 212 -15.57 -0.16 -15.05
N ALA A 213 -16.33 -0.02 -16.14
CA ALA A 213 -16.34 1.21 -16.94
C ALA A 213 -16.87 2.44 -16.17
N GLU A 214 -17.71 2.25 -15.15
CA GLU A 214 -18.16 3.36 -14.30
C GLU A 214 -17.06 3.78 -13.33
N GLU A 215 -16.40 2.82 -12.69
CA GLU A 215 -15.30 3.08 -11.76
C GLU A 215 -14.07 3.67 -12.47
N ASP A 216 -13.83 3.26 -13.71
CA ASP A 216 -12.84 3.86 -14.59
C ASP A 216 -13.11 5.36 -14.81
N ARG A 217 -14.35 5.71 -15.18
CA ARG A 217 -14.74 7.12 -15.38
C ARG A 217 -14.60 7.94 -14.10
N LYS A 218 -14.95 7.37 -12.95
CA LYS A 218 -14.77 8.04 -11.64
C LYS A 218 -13.30 8.28 -11.34
N LEU A 219 -12.45 7.27 -11.55
CA LEU A 219 -11.00 7.41 -11.37
C LEU A 219 -10.43 8.48 -12.31
N ASP A 220 -10.78 8.45 -13.59
CA ASP A 220 -10.27 9.42 -14.58
C ASP A 220 -10.72 10.86 -14.26
N ALA A 221 -11.96 11.05 -13.82
CA ALA A 221 -12.47 12.35 -13.36
C ALA A 221 -11.70 12.86 -12.13
N GLU A 222 -11.44 11.96 -11.18
CA GLU A 222 -10.70 12.27 -9.96
C GLU A 222 -9.22 12.60 -10.22
N ILE A 223 -8.54 11.83 -11.08
CA ILE A 223 -7.22 12.18 -11.60
C ILE A 223 -7.28 13.49 -12.41
N GLY A 224 -8.40 13.78 -13.08
CA GLY A 224 -8.64 15.02 -13.83
C GLY A 224 -8.61 16.28 -12.97
N THR A 225 -9.11 16.18 -11.75
CA THR A 225 -9.20 17.30 -10.81
C THR A 225 -7.99 17.39 -9.88
N PHE A 226 -7.20 16.33 -9.77
CA PHE A 226 -6.04 16.27 -8.88
C PHE A 226 -4.88 17.13 -9.40
N LYS A 227 -4.49 18.17 -8.64
CA LYS A 227 -3.31 18.97 -8.96
C LYS A 227 -2.08 18.32 -8.37
N ALA A 228 -1.07 18.11 -9.21
CA ALA A 228 0.13 17.41 -8.80
C ALA A 228 0.88 18.09 -7.64
N LEU A 229 0.78 19.41 -7.48
CA LEU A 229 1.39 20.13 -6.34
C LEU A 229 0.63 19.90 -5.01
N ASP A 230 -0.66 19.57 -5.05
CA ASP A 230 -1.43 19.33 -3.82
C ASP A 230 -0.85 18.14 -3.06
N ILE A 231 -0.21 17.17 -3.73
CA ILE A 231 0.44 16.04 -3.06
C ILE A 231 1.54 16.49 -2.10
N ILE A 232 2.24 17.58 -2.43
CA ILE A 232 3.32 18.12 -1.63
C ILE A 232 2.73 18.69 -0.34
N GLU A 233 1.62 19.41 -0.45
CA GLU A 233 0.89 19.97 0.69
C GLU A 233 0.28 18.85 1.54
N TYR A 234 -0.32 17.84 0.92
CA TYR A 234 -0.89 16.69 1.62
C TYR A 234 0.17 15.91 2.39
N ALA A 235 1.31 15.61 1.76
CA ALA A 235 2.44 14.93 2.40
C ALA A 235 2.99 15.71 3.59
N LYS A 236 3.03 17.06 3.50
CA LYS A 236 3.45 17.93 4.60
C LYS A 236 2.41 18.01 5.73
N SER A 237 1.13 17.99 5.39
CA SER A 237 0.04 18.20 6.35
C SER A 237 -0.32 16.97 7.20
N GLY A 238 0.09 15.76 6.78
CA GLY A 238 -0.27 14.51 7.46
C GLY A 238 -1.78 14.23 7.52
N GLN A 239 -2.57 14.86 6.63
CA GLN A 239 -4.02 14.73 6.64
C GLN A 239 -4.48 13.31 6.26
N LEU A 240 -5.50 12.82 6.97
CA LEU A 240 -6.16 11.55 6.64
C LEU A 240 -6.80 11.62 5.24
N VAL A 241 -6.74 10.51 4.52
CA VAL A 241 -7.35 10.35 3.20
C VAL A 241 -8.88 10.24 3.33
N ARG A 242 -9.63 11.20 2.77
CA ARG A 242 -11.09 11.34 2.92
C ARG A 242 -11.78 11.43 1.55
N ASP A 243 -13.11 11.29 1.54
CA ASP A 243 -13.92 11.70 0.41
C ASP A 243 -13.84 13.23 0.22
N GLY A 244 -13.60 13.69 -1.01
CA GLY A 244 -13.48 15.11 -1.37
C GLY A 244 -12.16 15.81 -1.04
N LYS A 245 -11.53 15.54 0.12
CA LYS A 245 -10.22 16.10 0.53
C LYS A 245 -9.17 15.00 0.64
N CYS A 246 -7.96 15.21 0.10
CA CYS A 246 -6.94 14.17 -0.05
C CYS A 246 -7.53 12.95 -0.77
N ASN A 247 -7.63 13.05 -2.09
CA ASN A 247 -8.40 12.14 -2.94
C ASN A 247 -8.10 10.66 -2.65
N HIS A 248 -9.12 9.95 -2.14
CA HIS A 248 -9.02 8.58 -1.69
C HIS A 248 -8.90 7.53 -2.79
N ARG A 249 -9.13 7.90 -4.05
CA ARG A 249 -8.83 7.09 -5.23
C ARG A 249 -7.46 7.40 -5.84
N VAL A 250 -6.74 8.36 -5.28
CA VAL A 250 -5.37 8.70 -5.72
C VAL A 250 -4.36 8.24 -4.67
N LEU A 251 -4.66 8.44 -3.39
CA LEU A 251 -3.73 8.25 -2.28
C LEU A 251 -4.18 7.17 -1.28
N GLN A 252 -3.22 6.55 -0.61
CA GLN A 252 -3.37 5.64 0.52
C GLN A 252 -2.65 6.14 1.76
N MET A 253 -3.17 5.74 2.91
CA MET A 253 -2.50 5.84 4.19
C MET A 253 -1.73 4.55 4.46
N VAL A 254 -0.41 4.65 4.59
CA VAL A 254 0.47 3.50 4.89
C VAL A 254 1.01 3.63 6.31
N PRO A 255 0.65 2.72 7.24
CA PRO A 255 1.16 2.77 8.60
C PRO A 255 2.69 2.68 8.63
N THR A 256 3.30 3.51 9.47
CA THR A 256 4.76 3.54 9.69
C THR A 256 5.23 2.45 10.66
N LYS A 257 4.31 1.89 11.45
CA LYS A 257 4.59 0.90 12.49
C LYS A 257 3.90 -0.41 12.17
N SER A 258 4.56 -1.51 12.52
CA SER A 258 4.01 -2.87 12.38
C SER A 258 2.78 -3.12 13.25
N ASN A 259 2.52 -2.28 14.26
CA ASN A 259 1.31 -2.33 15.09
C ASN A 259 0.16 -1.44 14.57
N PHE A 260 0.34 -0.83 13.39
CA PHE A 260 -0.71 -0.06 12.68
C PHE A 260 -1.21 1.21 13.42
N ARG A 261 -0.56 1.65 14.49
CA ARG A 261 -1.04 2.74 15.36
C ARG A 261 -0.60 4.14 14.88
N THR A 262 -1.58 5.04 14.74
CA THR A 262 -1.62 6.51 14.51
C THR A 262 -0.64 7.20 13.56
N ASN A 263 0.55 6.67 13.29
CA ASN A 263 1.51 7.29 12.38
C ASN A 263 1.47 6.58 11.02
N PHE A 264 1.20 7.34 9.97
CA PHE A 264 1.21 6.87 8.59
C PHE A 264 1.92 7.89 7.70
N TYR A 265 2.34 7.45 6.52
CA TYR A 265 2.68 8.35 5.42
C TYR A 265 1.66 8.18 4.29
N LEU A 266 1.57 9.18 3.44
CA LEU A 266 0.77 9.10 2.22
C LEU A 266 1.60 8.49 1.10
N ASP A 267 0.98 7.60 0.33
CA ASP A 267 1.53 7.06 -0.92
C ASP A 267 0.43 7.03 -1.96
N PHE A 268 0.77 6.92 -3.24
CA PHE A 268 -0.22 6.73 -4.28
C PHE A 268 -0.83 5.32 -4.19
N LEU A 269 -2.03 5.11 -4.73
CA LEU A 269 -2.64 3.77 -4.79
C LEU A 269 -1.97 2.85 -5.82
N SER A 270 -1.51 3.39 -6.95
CA SER A 270 -0.91 2.61 -8.03
C SER A 270 0.11 3.42 -8.86
N LYS A 271 0.95 2.72 -9.64
CA LYS A 271 1.84 3.35 -10.63
C LYS A 271 1.04 4.00 -11.76
N TYR A 272 -0.10 3.43 -12.12
CA TYR A 272 -1.00 3.96 -13.15
C TYR A 272 -1.48 5.39 -12.84
N ILE A 273 -1.93 5.63 -11.61
CA ILE A 273 -2.45 6.94 -11.17
C ILE A 273 -1.37 8.03 -11.23
N VAL A 274 -0.23 7.69 -10.64
CA VAL A 274 1.04 8.42 -10.61
C VAL A 274 1.41 8.95 -12.00
N GLU A 275 1.45 8.06 -12.99
CA GLU A 275 1.77 8.43 -14.38
C GLU A 275 0.70 9.29 -15.05
N LYS A 276 -0.58 8.99 -14.81
CA LYS A 276 -1.70 9.78 -15.35
C LYS A 276 -1.74 11.19 -14.81
N ILE A 277 -1.31 11.41 -13.56
CA ILE A 277 -1.17 12.74 -12.98
C ILE A 277 -0.03 13.48 -13.69
N ILE A 278 1.17 12.89 -13.76
CA ILE A 278 2.34 13.53 -14.38
C ILE A 278 2.10 13.87 -15.85
N ALA A 279 1.43 13.00 -16.61
CA ALA A 279 1.14 13.27 -18.02
C ALA A 279 0.37 14.59 -18.25
N LYS A 280 -0.32 15.12 -17.23
CA LYS A 280 -1.09 16.37 -17.30
C LYS A 280 -0.31 17.60 -16.81
N VAL A 281 0.85 17.40 -16.19
CA VAL A 281 1.63 18.46 -15.57
C VAL A 281 2.35 19.27 -16.67
N ASP A 282 2.14 20.59 -16.65
CA ASP A 282 2.85 21.55 -17.50
C ASP A 282 4.33 21.71 -17.09
N GLU A 283 5.11 22.41 -17.91
CA GLU A 283 6.56 22.54 -17.70
C GLU A 283 6.91 23.27 -16.38
N ASP A 284 6.15 24.30 -15.99
CA ASP A 284 6.38 25.04 -14.74
C ASP A 284 6.16 24.14 -13.53
N CYS A 285 5.06 23.39 -13.54
CA CYS A 285 4.71 22.47 -12.49
C CYS A 285 5.69 21.29 -12.43
N LEU A 286 6.22 20.80 -13.57
CA LEU A 286 7.30 19.82 -13.60
C LEU A 286 8.55 20.33 -12.90
N GLN A 287 8.99 21.56 -13.18
CA GLN A 287 10.15 22.16 -12.52
C GLN A 287 9.94 22.26 -11.00
N ARG A 288 8.74 22.65 -10.55
CA ARG A 288 8.41 22.74 -9.11
C ARG A 288 8.40 21.36 -8.45
N MET A 289 7.87 20.33 -9.12
CA MET A 289 7.92 18.95 -8.65
C MET A 289 9.34 18.41 -8.60
N SER A 290 10.16 18.67 -9.62
CA SER A 290 11.58 18.31 -9.64
C SER A 290 12.34 18.98 -8.51
N LYS A 291 12.10 20.28 -8.26
CA LYS A 291 12.70 21.00 -7.15
C LYS A 291 12.30 20.41 -5.79
N PHE A 292 11.02 20.06 -5.61
CA PHE A 292 10.56 19.37 -4.41
C PHE A 292 11.19 17.99 -4.22
N ALA A 293 11.32 17.22 -5.30
CA ALA A 293 11.93 15.91 -5.28
C ALA A 293 13.44 16.00 -4.99
N ILE A 294 14.18 16.87 -5.66
CA ILE A 294 15.66 16.86 -5.70
C ILE A 294 16.28 17.84 -4.70
N VAL A 295 15.87 19.12 -4.69
CA VAL A 295 16.55 20.17 -3.90
C VAL A 295 16.32 20.01 -2.40
N HIS A 296 15.18 19.48 -2.00
CA HIS A 296 14.88 19.18 -0.60
C HIS A 296 15.41 17.81 -0.15
N ALA A 297 16.33 17.15 -0.88
CA ALA A 297 16.93 15.84 -0.51
C ALA A 297 17.49 15.79 0.91
N ALA A 298 17.96 16.93 1.44
CA ALA A 298 18.44 17.02 2.81
C ALA A 298 17.34 17.21 3.87
N ASP A 299 16.13 17.65 3.49
CA ASP A 299 14.98 17.81 4.39
C ASP A 299 14.30 16.44 4.58
N ASP A 300 14.91 15.58 5.39
CA ASP A 300 14.44 14.23 5.69
C ASP A 300 13.31 14.23 6.74
N SER A 301 12.30 15.07 6.53
CA SER A 301 11.06 14.93 7.29
C SER A 301 10.37 13.64 6.82
N GLY A 302 10.40 12.59 7.64
CA GLY A 302 9.92 11.25 7.27
C GLY A 302 8.48 11.17 6.75
N ALA A 303 7.67 12.22 6.94
CA ALA A 303 6.32 12.32 6.37
C ALA A 303 6.30 12.53 4.84
N THR A 304 7.36 13.12 4.26
CA THR A 304 7.40 13.49 2.83
C THR A 304 8.35 12.64 1.99
N SER A 305 9.28 11.91 2.62
CA SER A 305 10.35 11.16 1.93
C SER A 305 9.82 10.13 0.93
N VAL A 306 8.76 9.40 1.27
CA VAL A 306 8.17 8.38 0.39
C VAL A 306 7.57 9.01 -0.87
N VAL A 307 6.76 10.06 -0.69
CA VAL A 307 6.15 10.80 -1.81
C VAL A 307 7.23 11.39 -2.72
N ARG A 308 8.28 11.95 -2.13
CA ARG A 308 9.42 12.51 -2.87
C ARG A 308 10.14 11.46 -3.69
N GLY A 309 10.43 10.30 -3.10
CA GLY A 309 11.02 9.16 -3.81
C GLY A 309 10.17 8.71 -5.00
N LYS A 310 8.84 8.66 -4.85
CA LYS A 310 7.92 8.33 -5.95
C LYS A 310 7.85 9.40 -7.03
N ILE A 311 7.85 10.67 -6.66
CA ILE A 311 7.92 11.76 -7.64
C ILE A 311 9.24 11.68 -8.41
N TYR A 312 10.35 11.41 -7.72
CA TYR A 312 11.65 11.23 -8.36
C TYR A 312 11.66 10.05 -9.35
N GLU A 313 11.22 8.85 -8.93
CA GLU A 313 11.06 7.68 -9.81
C GLU A 313 10.25 8.03 -11.07
N MET A 314 9.12 8.74 -10.90
CA MET A 314 8.30 9.20 -12.01
C MET A 314 9.02 10.15 -12.97
N LEU A 315 9.73 11.14 -12.44
CA LEU A 315 10.43 12.13 -13.25
C LEU A 315 11.54 11.47 -14.07
N CYS A 316 12.26 10.51 -13.48
CA CYS A 316 13.22 9.67 -14.19
C CYS A 316 12.55 8.89 -15.33
N HIS A 317 11.42 8.21 -15.08
CA HIS A 317 10.67 7.54 -16.16
C HIS A 317 10.24 8.50 -17.27
N ARG A 318 9.79 9.73 -16.95
CA ARG A 318 9.42 10.72 -17.96
C ARG A 318 10.64 11.18 -18.77
N TRP A 319 11.79 11.33 -18.12
CA TRP A 319 13.05 11.74 -18.76
C TRP A 319 13.47 10.76 -19.86
N PHE A 320 13.42 9.44 -19.59
CA PHE A 320 13.73 8.40 -20.58
C PHE A 320 12.75 8.32 -21.76
N LYS A 321 11.57 8.96 -21.66
CA LYS A 321 10.53 8.97 -22.70
C LYS A 321 10.59 10.21 -23.58
N LEU A 322 11.51 11.13 -23.32
CA LEU A 322 11.64 12.34 -24.12
C LEU A 322 12.13 11.98 -25.54
N PRO A 323 11.57 12.61 -26.59
CA PRO A 323 12.02 12.40 -27.97
C PRO A 323 13.30 13.21 -28.23
N LYS A 324 14.36 12.93 -27.48
CA LYS A 324 15.67 13.57 -27.60
C LYS A 324 16.76 12.55 -27.29
N GLN A 325 17.86 12.61 -28.01
CA GLN A 325 19.06 11.89 -27.64
C GLN A 325 19.58 12.41 -26.29
N GLN A 326 19.95 11.50 -25.41
CA GLN A 326 20.45 11.82 -24.07
C GLN A 326 21.66 10.94 -23.73
N GLU A 327 22.39 11.32 -22.68
CA GLU A 327 23.48 10.51 -22.14
C GLU A 327 23.24 10.28 -20.65
N LEU A 328 23.52 9.06 -20.20
CA LEU A 328 23.53 8.71 -18.80
C LEU A 328 24.91 8.17 -18.41
N ARG A 329 25.52 8.81 -17.41
CA ARG A 329 26.86 8.47 -16.94
C ARG A 329 26.78 7.67 -15.64
N PHE A 330 27.32 6.47 -15.67
CA PHE A 330 27.36 5.52 -14.59
C PHE A 330 28.76 5.47 -13.98
N ARG A 331 28.88 5.87 -12.73
CA ARG A 331 30.09 5.71 -11.92
C ARG A 331 30.09 4.36 -11.24
N ALA A 332 31.19 3.61 -11.33
CA ALA A 332 31.29 2.29 -10.72
C ALA A 332 31.28 2.37 -9.17
N LEU A 333 30.46 1.52 -8.52
CA LEU A 333 30.38 1.35 -7.08
C LEU A 333 31.23 0.14 -6.67
N ARG A 334 32.52 0.41 -6.46
CA ARG A 334 33.64 -0.55 -6.37
C ARG A 334 33.32 -1.94 -5.80
N SER A 335 33.58 -2.94 -6.64
CA SER A 335 34.21 -4.21 -6.29
C SER A 335 34.94 -4.76 -7.54
N GLY A 336 36.08 -4.16 -7.91
CA GLY A 336 36.88 -4.56 -9.08
C GLY A 336 37.22 -3.40 -10.04
N SER A 337 38.04 -3.69 -11.06
CA SER A 337 38.55 -2.77 -12.09
C SER A 337 37.49 -2.40 -13.14
N CYS A 338 36.27 -2.11 -12.70
CA CYS A 338 35.21 -1.70 -13.61
C CYS A 338 35.31 -0.20 -13.85
N ASN A 339 35.41 0.20 -15.12
CA ASN A 339 35.45 1.60 -15.52
C ASN A 339 34.04 2.21 -15.45
N ASP A 340 33.99 3.53 -15.31
CA ASP A 340 32.75 4.28 -15.49
C ASP A 340 32.21 4.06 -16.91
N LEU A 341 30.88 4.02 -17.04
CA LEU A 341 30.19 3.76 -18.30
C LEU A 341 29.42 5.01 -18.71
N CYS A 342 29.45 5.33 -20.00
CA CYS A 342 28.56 6.33 -20.59
C CYS A 342 27.60 5.60 -21.53
N VAL A 343 26.31 5.71 -21.29
CA VAL A 343 25.26 5.06 -22.09
C VAL A 343 24.54 6.15 -22.87
N ALA A 344 24.65 6.10 -24.20
CA ALA A 344 23.90 6.96 -25.09
C ALA A 344 22.47 6.42 -25.22
N ILE A 345 21.50 7.22 -24.79
CA ILE A 345 20.08 6.91 -24.90
C ILE A 345 19.60 7.44 -26.25
N PRO A 346 19.16 6.57 -27.18
CA PRO A 346 18.80 6.98 -28.52
C PRO A 346 17.51 7.80 -28.52
N GLU A 347 17.41 8.73 -29.47
CA GLU A 347 16.15 9.41 -29.75
C GLU A 347 15.09 8.39 -30.20
N GLY A 348 13.88 8.49 -29.66
CA GLY A 348 12.80 7.57 -30.01
C GLY A 348 13.02 6.13 -29.53
N MET A 349 13.80 5.93 -28.46
CA MET A 349 13.97 4.63 -27.79
C MET A 349 12.61 3.96 -27.56
N GLN A 350 12.49 2.69 -27.97
CA GLN A 350 11.25 1.95 -27.81
C GLN A 350 10.95 1.76 -26.33
N ILE A 351 9.69 1.95 -25.95
CA ILE A 351 9.23 1.76 -24.58
C ILE A 351 8.28 0.56 -24.57
N VAL A 352 8.63 -0.45 -23.79
CA VAL A 352 7.79 -1.64 -23.58
C VAL A 352 7.32 -1.65 -22.14
N ARG A 353 6.00 -1.77 -21.97
CA ARG A 353 5.38 -1.97 -20.66
C ARG A 353 5.08 -3.44 -20.46
N PHE A 354 5.36 -3.94 -19.27
CA PHE A 354 5.16 -5.35 -18.96
C PHE A 354 4.64 -5.53 -17.54
N SER A 355 3.84 -6.57 -17.31
CA SER A 355 3.34 -6.94 -15.99
C SER A 355 4.21 -8.03 -15.34
N THR A 356 4.74 -8.95 -16.14
CA THR A 356 5.68 -10.00 -15.72
C THR A 356 6.78 -10.22 -16.77
N LEU A 357 7.92 -10.79 -16.38
CA LEU A 357 9.02 -11.08 -17.32
C LEU A 357 8.61 -12.03 -18.43
N GLU A 358 7.70 -12.95 -18.14
CA GLU A 358 7.19 -13.94 -19.09
C GLU A 358 6.35 -13.30 -20.21
N THR A 359 5.85 -12.08 -20.01
CA THR A 359 5.14 -11.32 -21.06
C THR A 359 6.08 -10.62 -22.05
N ILE A 360 7.37 -10.53 -21.73
CA ILE A 360 8.37 -9.99 -22.65
C ILE A 360 8.74 -11.10 -23.62
N HIS A 361 8.58 -10.86 -24.93
CA HIS A 361 8.97 -11.81 -25.96
C HIS A 361 10.41 -12.32 -25.72
N GLN A 362 10.63 -13.62 -25.88
CA GLN A 362 11.94 -14.25 -25.67
C GLN A 362 12.99 -13.87 -26.74
N ALA A 363 12.61 -13.08 -27.74
CA ALA A 363 13.54 -12.55 -28.72
C ALA A 363 14.17 -11.25 -28.19
N LEU A 364 15.49 -11.14 -28.35
CA LEU A 364 16.22 -9.91 -28.09
C LEU A 364 15.68 -8.79 -28.99
N PRO A 365 15.55 -7.56 -28.47
CA PRO A 365 15.06 -6.44 -29.26
C PRO A 365 16.11 -6.03 -30.30
N GLU A 366 15.66 -5.72 -31.51
CA GLU A 366 16.53 -5.27 -32.62
C GLU A 366 17.17 -3.89 -32.38
N ARG A 367 16.76 -3.20 -31.32
CA ARG A 367 17.25 -1.88 -30.91
C ARG A 367 17.17 -1.74 -29.40
N MET A 368 17.92 -0.78 -28.86
CA MET A 368 17.84 -0.43 -27.45
C MET A 368 16.39 -0.13 -27.05
N THR A 369 15.92 -0.82 -26.01
CA THR A 369 14.52 -0.78 -25.58
C THR A 369 14.42 -0.58 -24.08
N TYR A 370 13.57 0.36 -23.66
CA TYR A 370 13.28 0.67 -22.27
C TYR A 370 12.09 -0.14 -21.78
N TYR A 371 12.32 -0.98 -20.77
CA TYR A 371 11.30 -1.82 -20.17
C TYR A 371 10.84 -1.24 -18.83
N GLN A 372 9.54 -0.95 -18.74
CA GLN A 372 8.93 -0.39 -17.54
C GLN A 372 7.87 -1.35 -16.96
N PRO A 373 8.05 -1.86 -15.73
CA PRO A 373 7.04 -2.69 -15.08
C PRO A 373 5.77 -1.88 -14.76
N THR A 374 4.60 -2.46 -14.98
CA THR A 374 3.31 -1.90 -14.53
C THR A 374 3.03 -2.23 -13.08
N SER A 375 3.51 -3.39 -12.63
CA SER A 375 3.21 -3.93 -11.31
C SER A 375 4.13 -3.40 -10.21
N ARG A 376 3.56 -3.18 -9.02
CA ARG A 376 4.32 -2.84 -7.81
C ARG A 376 5.13 -4.01 -7.26
N SER A 377 4.73 -5.25 -7.54
CA SER A 377 5.34 -6.46 -6.98
C SER A 377 6.57 -6.94 -7.73
N PHE A 378 6.98 -6.26 -8.81
CA PHE A 378 8.14 -6.67 -9.59
C PHE A 378 9.43 -6.70 -8.76
N GLY A 379 9.54 -5.82 -7.76
CA GLY A 379 10.36 -5.98 -6.54
C GLY A 379 11.88 -6.04 -6.71
N ALA A 380 12.39 -6.22 -7.92
CA ALA A 380 13.80 -6.26 -8.27
C ALA A 380 14.30 -4.88 -8.72
N LEU A 381 13.52 -4.22 -9.59
CA LEU A 381 13.94 -3.10 -10.43
C LEU A 381 12.80 -2.09 -10.60
N ASP A 382 13.13 -0.81 -10.82
CA ASP A 382 12.12 0.20 -11.20
C ASP A 382 11.92 0.25 -12.72
N ALA A 383 12.98 0.01 -13.50
CA ALA A 383 12.99 -0.23 -14.95
C ALA A 383 14.33 -0.84 -15.39
N PHE A 384 14.45 -1.26 -16.63
CA PHE A 384 15.73 -1.61 -17.22
C PHE A 384 15.79 -1.26 -18.70
N ILE A 385 17.00 -1.14 -19.24
CA ILE A 385 17.26 -0.96 -20.66
C ILE A 385 17.93 -2.21 -21.19
N LEU A 386 17.38 -2.74 -22.28
CA LEU A 386 17.93 -3.89 -22.99
C LEU A 386 18.53 -3.42 -24.31
N ASP A 387 19.81 -3.66 -24.49
CA ASP A 387 20.49 -3.51 -25.77
C ASP A 387 20.71 -4.89 -26.38
N GLY A 388 19.82 -5.29 -27.30
CA GLY A 388 19.90 -6.59 -27.96
C GLY A 388 21.02 -6.70 -29.00
N ILE A 389 21.67 -5.58 -29.37
CA ILE A 389 22.79 -5.57 -30.32
C ILE A 389 24.10 -5.85 -29.56
N GLU A 390 24.35 -5.08 -28.50
CA GLU A 390 25.55 -5.23 -27.67
C GLU A 390 25.42 -6.31 -26.59
N LEU A 391 24.24 -6.94 -26.48
CA LEU A 391 23.89 -7.94 -25.47
C LEU A 391 24.07 -7.43 -24.03
N ARG A 392 23.73 -6.17 -23.79
CA ARG A 392 23.87 -5.51 -22.47
C ARG A 392 22.51 -5.24 -21.84
N CYS A 393 22.45 -5.39 -20.52
CA CYS A 393 21.29 -5.00 -19.73
C CYS A 393 21.69 -3.99 -18.66
N TYR A 394 21.06 -2.81 -18.69
CA TYR A 394 21.24 -1.76 -17.70
C TYR A 394 20.00 -1.70 -16.82
N ASP A 395 20.11 -2.17 -15.59
CA ASP A 395 19.07 -1.98 -14.61
C ASP A 395 19.08 -0.56 -14.04
N LEU A 396 17.89 -0.05 -13.73
CA LEU A 396 17.62 1.28 -13.23
C LEU A 396 16.81 1.18 -11.94
N GLN A 397 17.51 1.23 -10.81
CA GLN A 397 16.92 1.42 -9.48
C GLN A 397 16.93 2.92 -9.14
N MET A 398 15.77 3.56 -9.26
CA MET A 398 15.61 5.00 -9.04
C MET A 398 15.38 5.24 -7.55
N THR A 399 16.30 5.94 -6.89
CA THR A 399 16.21 6.09 -5.43
C THR A 399 16.74 7.42 -4.92
N MET A 400 16.17 7.82 -3.79
CA MET A 400 16.57 8.97 -3.01
C MET A 400 17.29 8.56 -1.71
N ASN A 401 17.34 7.26 -1.41
CA ASN A 401 17.95 6.75 -0.19
C ASN A 401 19.41 6.38 -0.46
N VAL A 402 20.34 6.96 0.31
CA VAL A 402 21.78 6.61 0.23
C VAL A 402 22.03 5.13 0.56
N ASN A 403 21.18 4.55 1.41
CA ASN A 403 21.20 3.14 1.78
C ASN A 403 19.98 2.42 1.22
N HIS A 404 20.13 1.80 0.05
CA HIS A 404 19.10 1.08 -0.66
C HIS A 404 19.57 -0.34 -1.00
N GLY A 405 19.45 -1.26 -0.03
CA GLY A 405 19.90 -2.63 -0.23
C GLY A 405 19.11 -3.37 -1.32
N ILE A 406 19.81 -4.26 -2.03
CA ILE A 406 19.28 -4.97 -3.20
C ILE A 406 18.62 -6.26 -2.75
N LYS A 407 17.36 -6.50 -3.12
CA LYS A 407 16.63 -7.71 -2.71
C LYS A 407 17.12 -8.93 -3.50
N ALA A 408 17.63 -9.94 -2.79
CA ALA A 408 18.25 -11.11 -3.39
C ALA A 408 17.31 -11.94 -4.26
N ALA A 409 16.12 -12.28 -3.75
CA ALA A 409 15.19 -13.18 -4.45
C ALA A 409 14.66 -12.59 -5.78
N PRO A 410 14.20 -11.31 -5.82
CA PRO A 410 13.81 -10.67 -7.07
C PRO A 410 14.97 -10.55 -8.06
N LEU A 411 16.16 -10.14 -7.61
CA LEU A 411 17.35 -10.03 -8.48
C LEU A 411 17.72 -11.40 -9.09
N LYS A 412 17.73 -12.46 -8.28
CA LYS A 412 18.03 -13.82 -8.77
C LYS A 412 17.07 -14.25 -9.88
N ARG A 413 15.77 -13.99 -9.72
CA ARG A 413 14.76 -14.31 -10.75
C ARG A 413 15.00 -13.51 -12.02
N PHE A 414 15.41 -12.25 -11.91
CA PHE A 414 15.72 -11.40 -13.06
C PHE A 414 16.95 -11.90 -13.83
N LEU A 415 18.04 -12.25 -13.14
CA LEU A 415 19.24 -12.81 -13.77
C LEU A 415 18.93 -14.14 -14.50
N GLN A 416 18.14 -15.02 -13.89
CA GLN A 416 17.69 -16.26 -14.53
C GLN A 416 16.89 -16.00 -15.81
N TRP A 417 16.09 -14.93 -15.84
CA TRP A 417 15.38 -14.52 -17.05
C TRP A 417 16.33 -13.94 -18.11
N LEU A 418 17.30 -13.11 -17.74
CA LEU A 418 18.33 -12.61 -18.67
C LEU A 418 19.09 -13.76 -19.33
N ASP A 419 19.52 -14.75 -18.54
CA ASP A 419 20.20 -15.94 -19.06
C ASP A 419 19.29 -16.69 -20.06
N SER A 420 17.98 -16.77 -19.78
CA SER A 420 17.00 -17.45 -20.66
C SER A 420 16.77 -16.77 -22.01
N ILE A 421 17.05 -15.46 -22.11
CA ILE A 421 16.99 -14.70 -23.36
C ILE A 421 18.37 -14.47 -23.98
N GLY A 422 19.41 -15.16 -23.47
CA GLY A 422 20.75 -15.15 -24.03
C GLY A 422 21.62 -13.96 -23.63
N ILE A 423 21.31 -13.27 -22.53
CA ILE A 423 22.13 -12.18 -22.00
C ILE A 423 22.99 -12.72 -20.85
N PRO A 424 24.33 -12.75 -21.01
CA PRO A 424 25.22 -13.19 -19.95
C PRO A 424 25.13 -12.32 -18.69
N SER A 425 25.19 -12.95 -17.51
CA SER A 425 25.13 -12.26 -16.21
C SER A 425 26.27 -11.25 -15.98
N ASP A 426 27.41 -11.33 -16.68
CA ASP A 426 28.51 -10.35 -16.63
C ASP A 426 28.25 -9.11 -17.50
N GLN A 427 27.26 -9.17 -18.41
CA GLN A 427 26.75 -8.02 -19.18
C GLN A 427 25.54 -7.35 -18.50
N PHE A 428 25.28 -7.71 -17.23
CA PHE A 428 24.26 -7.07 -16.41
C PHE A 428 24.88 -5.99 -15.51
N TYR A 429 24.38 -4.77 -15.66
CA TYR A 429 24.84 -3.58 -14.95
C TYR A 429 23.74 -3.09 -14.01
N PHE A 430 23.89 -3.28 -12.70
CA PHE A 430 22.92 -2.82 -11.71
C PHE A 430 23.13 -1.33 -11.41
N GLY A 431 22.28 -0.46 -11.97
CA GLY A 431 22.42 0.99 -11.88
C GLY A 431 21.48 1.64 -10.86
N PHE A 432 22.04 2.36 -9.89
CA PHE A 432 21.29 3.27 -9.03
C PHE A 432 21.18 4.64 -9.69
N VAL A 433 19.97 5.07 -10.02
CA VAL A 433 19.70 6.41 -10.57
C VAL A 433 19.33 7.33 -9.41
N VAL A 434 20.17 8.31 -9.09
CA VAL A 434 20.03 9.16 -7.90
C VAL A 434 20.23 10.64 -8.25
N PRO A 435 19.68 11.57 -7.45
CA PRO A 435 19.96 13.00 -7.58
C PRO A 435 21.47 13.31 -7.59
N SER A 436 21.88 14.34 -8.33
CA SER A 436 23.32 14.67 -8.50
C SER A 436 24.03 15.00 -7.18
N ASN A 437 23.31 15.49 -6.17
CA ASN A 437 23.87 15.75 -4.85
C ASN A 437 24.17 14.46 -4.05
N LEU A 438 23.54 13.33 -4.37
CA LEU A 438 23.79 12.03 -3.73
C LEU A 438 24.84 11.20 -4.46
N ALA A 439 24.94 11.34 -5.78
CA ALA A 439 25.81 10.52 -6.62
C ALA A 439 27.30 10.49 -6.19
N PRO A 440 27.95 11.59 -5.75
CA PRO A 440 29.35 11.58 -5.33
C PRO A 440 29.62 10.72 -4.08
N ILE A 441 28.64 10.65 -3.17
CA ILE A 441 28.78 9.97 -1.88
C ILE A 441 28.09 8.60 -1.85
N TYR A 442 27.42 8.21 -2.94
CA TYR A 442 26.62 6.98 -2.97
C TYR A 442 27.51 5.74 -2.85
N PRO A 443 27.28 4.87 -1.84
CA PRO A 443 28.11 3.70 -1.59
C PRO A 443 27.64 2.47 -2.38
N LYS A 444 28.50 1.44 -2.45
CA LYS A 444 28.09 0.10 -2.88
C LYS A 444 27.00 -0.42 -1.93
N GLN A 445 25.94 -0.98 -2.49
CA GLN A 445 24.81 -1.49 -1.74
C GLN A 445 24.97 -2.99 -1.42
N THR A 446 24.46 -3.39 -0.26
CA THR A 446 24.46 -4.79 0.18
C THR A 446 23.31 -5.57 -0.43
N ILE A 447 23.53 -6.85 -0.75
CA ILE A 447 22.45 -7.79 -1.03
C ILE A 447 21.69 -8.11 0.26
N ARG A 448 20.37 -8.07 0.22
CA ARG A 448 19.46 -8.26 1.37
C ARG A 448 18.48 -9.41 1.14
N THR A 449 18.11 -10.08 2.22
CA THR A 449 17.06 -11.10 2.25
C THR A 449 15.68 -10.47 2.04
N THR A 450 14.66 -11.31 1.90
CA THR A 450 13.25 -10.86 1.86
C THR A 450 12.81 -10.16 3.15
N THR A 451 13.47 -10.46 4.28
CA THR A 451 13.24 -9.81 5.58
C THR A 451 13.99 -8.49 5.74
N GLY A 452 14.82 -8.09 4.76
CA GLY A 452 15.57 -6.84 4.77
C GLY A 452 16.92 -6.90 5.50
N GLU A 453 17.30 -8.06 6.02
CA GLU A 453 18.60 -8.31 6.63
C GLU A 453 19.68 -8.46 5.57
N VAL A 454 20.94 -8.18 5.92
CA VAL A 454 22.08 -8.42 5.01
C VAL A 454 22.17 -9.92 4.72
N HIS A 455 22.17 -10.28 3.44
CA HIS A 455 22.26 -11.67 3.02
C HIS A 455 23.67 -12.20 3.30
N GLN A 456 23.82 -13.09 4.28
CA GLN A 456 25.15 -13.52 4.73
C GLN A 456 25.94 -14.36 3.71
N ARG A 457 25.24 -15.04 2.79
CA ARG A 457 25.86 -15.89 1.75
C ARG A 457 25.25 -15.63 0.37
N PRO A 458 25.47 -14.45 -0.22
CA PRO A 458 24.80 -14.02 -1.45
C PRO A 458 25.22 -14.81 -2.70
N GLY A 459 26.29 -15.62 -2.62
CA GLY A 459 26.80 -16.37 -3.76
C GLY A 459 27.17 -15.45 -4.92
N ASP A 460 26.77 -15.83 -6.13
CA ASP A 460 27.06 -15.08 -7.35
C ASP A 460 26.44 -13.67 -7.36
N LEU A 461 25.39 -13.43 -6.57
CA LEU A 461 24.78 -12.10 -6.43
C LEU A 461 25.73 -11.06 -5.83
N ALA A 462 26.78 -11.46 -5.11
CA ALA A 462 27.79 -10.52 -4.61
C ALA A 462 28.67 -9.93 -5.71
N ASN A 463 28.75 -10.61 -6.86
CA ASN A 463 29.62 -10.25 -7.98
C ASN A 463 28.92 -9.36 -9.00
N VAL A 464 27.61 -9.11 -8.84
CA VAL A 464 26.85 -8.18 -9.68
C VAL A 464 27.51 -6.80 -9.64
N LEU A 465 27.83 -6.28 -10.83
CA LEU A 465 28.43 -4.96 -10.99
C LEU A 465 27.40 -3.90 -10.62
N GLN A 466 27.77 -3.01 -9.70
CA GLN A 466 26.91 -1.93 -9.24
C GLN A 466 27.45 -0.58 -9.71
N PHE A 467 26.55 0.30 -10.12
CA PHE A 467 26.85 1.64 -10.60
C PHE A 467 25.92 2.66 -9.98
N VAL A 468 26.33 3.92 -10.00
CA VAL A 468 25.44 5.05 -9.71
C VAL A 468 25.45 6.02 -10.88
N ALA A 469 24.27 6.47 -11.30
CA ALA A 469 24.10 7.52 -12.27
C ALA A 469 23.43 8.73 -11.62
N ALA A 470 23.99 9.92 -11.86
CA ALA A 470 23.41 11.19 -11.45
C ALA A 470 22.32 11.61 -12.46
N LEU A 471 21.11 11.89 -11.99
CA LEU A 471 20.02 12.38 -12.84
C LEU A 471 19.13 13.39 -12.12
N ASP A 472 19.23 14.66 -12.51
CA ASP A 472 18.32 15.71 -12.05
C ASP A 472 17.28 16.02 -13.13
N ALA A 473 16.29 15.13 -13.25
CA ALA A 473 15.25 15.23 -14.28
C ALA A 473 14.47 16.56 -14.17
N PHE A 474 14.42 17.33 -15.26
CA PHE A 474 13.68 18.60 -15.40
C PHE A 474 14.11 19.71 -14.41
N VAL A 475 15.33 19.66 -13.89
CA VAL A 475 15.93 20.78 -13.16
C VAL A 475 16.72 21.63 -14.16
N HIS A 476 16.30 22.87 -14.38
CA HIS A 476 17.16 23.84 -15.06
C HIS A 476 18.09 24.48 -14.03
N ASN A 477 19.39 24.40 -14.30
CA ASN A 477 20.35 25.28 -13.64
C ASN A 477 20.11 26.68 -14.20
N ASN A 478 19.47 27.54 -13.40
CA ASN A 478 19.52 28.98 -13.64
C ASN A 478 20.92 29.50 -13.34
#